data_AF-A0A2I1GQV5-F1
#
_entry.id   AF-A0A2I1GQV5-F1
#
_cell.length_a   1.000
_cell.length_b   1.000
_cell.length_c   1.000
_cell.angle_alpha   90.00
_cell.angle_beta   90.00
_cell.angle_gamma   90.00
#
_symmetry.space_group_name_H-M   'P 1'
#
loop_
_entity.id
_entity.type
_entity.pdbx_description
1 polymer ?
#
loop_
_entity_poly.entity_id
_entity_poly.type
_entity_poly.pdbx_seq_one_letter_code
_entity_poly.pdbx_strand_id
1 'polypeptide(L)' 'MPPTDPVIYRFYEILQVYGYPLKAVIHEKFGDGIMSAIDFTAKVDKIKKEDHEKVKITFEGKFLPYRKW' A
#
# COMPACT_ATOMS: atom_id res chain seq x y z
N MET A 1 -10.18 -17.61 -0.77
CA MET A 1 -10.78 -17.31 0.55
C MET A 1 -10.08 -16.10 1.13
N PRO A 2 -10.79 -15.13 1.73
CA PRO A 2 -10.12 -14.03 2.40
C PRO A 2 -9.23 -14.56 3.54
N PRO A 3 -8.20 -13.81 3.96
CA PRO A 3 -7.34 -14.21 5.08
C PRO A 3 -8.16 -14.42 6.35
N THR A 4 -7.87 -15.49 7.09
CA THR A 4 -8.54 -15.77 8.38
C THR A 4 -7.82 -15.10 9.55
N ASP A 5 -6.53 -14.78 9.40
CA ASP A 5 -5.78 -14.03 10.41
C ASP A 5 -6.31 -12.58 10.51
N PRO A 6 -6.71 -12.12 11.70
CA PRO A 6 -7.32 -10.79 11.86
C PRO A 6 -6.42 -9.63 11.45
N VAL A 7 -5.10 -9.73 11.67
CA VAL A 7 -4.16 -8.67 11.30
C VAL A 7 -4.05 -8.59 9.79
N ILE A 8 -3.87 -9.72 9.11
CA ILE A 8 -3.77 -9.78 7.65
C ILE A 8 -5.10 -9.40 6.98
N TYR A 9 -6.23 -9.75 7.58
CA TYR A 9 -7.55 -9.38 7.08
C TYR A 9 -7.74 -7.85 7.00
N ARG A 10 -7.20 -7.09 7.96
CA ARG A 10 -7.28 -5.62 7.92
C ARG A 10 -6.54 -5.01 6.73
N PHE A 11 -5.41 -5.59 6.30
CA PHE A 11 -4.74 -5.15 5.09
C PHE A 11 -5.59 -5.42 3.85
N TYR A 12 -6.26 -6.56 3.80
CA TYR A 12 -7.19 -6.89 2.73
C TYR A 12 -8.35 -5.89 2.64
N GLU A 13 -8.98 -5.55 3.75
CA GLU A 13 -10.05 -4.55 3.79
C GLU A 13 -9.57 -3.14 3.41
N ILE A 14 -8.39 -2.72 3.87
CA ILE A 14 -7.80 -1.44 3.48
C ILE A 14 -7.65 -1.37 1.96
N LEU A 15 -7.17 -2.44 1.31
CA LEU A 15 -7.04 -2.49 -0.14
C LEU A 15 -8.41 -2.52 -0.85
N GLN A 16 -9.42 -3.15 -0.26
CA GLN A 16 -10.78 -3.11 -0.84
C GLN A 16 -11.38 -1.69 -0.81
N VAL A 17 -11.17 -0.95 0.27
CA VAL A 17 -11.70 0.42 0.43
C VAL A 17 -10.87 1.46 -0.33
N TYR A 18 -9.54 1.39 -0.20
CA TYR A 18 -8.62 2.42 -0.70
C TYR A 18 -7.88 2.05 -1.97
N GLY A 19 -8.02 0.83 -2.50
CA GLY A 19 -7.28 0.39 -3.69
C GLY A 19 -7.50 1.28 -4.91
N TYR A 20 -8.75 1.63 -5.22
CA TYR A 20 -9.06 2.53 -6.35
C TYR A 20 -8.58 3.98 -6.11
N PRO A 21 -8.83 4.60 -4.94
CA PRO A 21 -8.25 5.91 -4.62
C PRO A 21 -6.72 5.94 -4.73
N LEU A 22 -6.03 4.94 -4.17
CA LEU A 22 -4.56 4.85 -4.24
C LEU A 22 -4.08 4.70 -5.68
N LYS A 23 -4.74 3.85 -6.48
CA LYS A 23 -4.44 3.72 -7.91
C LYS A 23 -4.57 5.06 -8.63
N ALA A 24 -5.65 5.80 -8.40
CA ALA A 24 -5.88 7.09 -9.03
C ALA A 24 -4.76 8.09 -8.69
N VAL A 25 -4.37 8.19 -7.41
CA VAL A 25 -3.27 9.08 -6.97
C VAL A 25 -1.93 8.66 -7.55
N ILE A 26 -1.65 7.36 -7.64
CA ILE A 26 -0.43 6.85 -8.30
C ILE A 26 -0.42 7.25 -9.77
N HIS A 27 -1.53 7.05 -10.49
CA HIS A 27 -1.64 7.40 -11.90
C HIS A 27 -1.55 8.91 -12.15
N GLU A 28 -2.10 9.74 -11.25
CA GLU A 28 -1.96 11.20 -11.30
C GLU A 28 -0.50 11.64 -11.14
N LYS A 29 0.25 11.01 -10.23
CA LYS A 29 1.62 11.41 -9.89
C LYS A 29 2.70 10.82 -10.79
N PHE A 30 2.54 9.58 -11.25
CA PHE A 30 3.57 8.81 -11.94
C PHE A 30 3.18 8.39 -13.37
N GLY A 31 1.91 8.55 -13.75
CA GLY A 31 1.38 8.08 -15.02
C GLY A 31 0.93 6.61 -14.98
N ASP A 32 0.67 6.05 -16.16
CA ASP A 32 0.14 4.68 -16.29
C ASP A 32 1.24 3.64 -16.05
N GLY A 33 1.04 2.83 -15.01
CA GLY A 33 2.02 1.86 -14.52
C GLY A 33 1.64 1.30 -13.15
N ILE A 34 2.59 0.61 -12.53
CA ILE A 34 2.44 -0.03 -11.21
C ILE A 34 3.62 0.23 -10.29
N MET A 35 3.36 0.12 -8.99
CA MET A 35 4.42 -0.04 -7.99
C MET A 35 4.85 -1.51 -7.97
N SER A 36 6.14 -1.78 -8.17
CA SER A 36 6.72 -3.11 -8.08
C SER A 36 6.55 -3.69 -6.67
N ALA A 37 6.23 -4.98 -6.59
CA ALA A 37 6.27 -5.76 -5.35
C ALA A 37 7.53 -6.65 -5.24
N ILE A 38 8.44 -6.59 -6.24
CA ILE A 38 9.70 -7.34 -6.26
C ILE A 38 10.86 -6.42 -5.84
N ASP A 39 10.98 -5.28 -6.52
CA ASP A 39 11.89 -4.20 -6.13
C ASP A 39 11.15 -3.30 -5.15
N PHE A 40 11.03 -3.81 -3.92
CA PHE A 40 10.09 -3.34 -2.92
C PHE A 40 10.64 -3.51 -1.51
N THR A 41 10.40 -2.52 -0.66
CA THR A 41 10.70 -2.55 0.78
C THR A 41 9.46 -2.16 1.57
N ALA A 42 9.23 -2.86 2.70
CA ALA A 42 8.21 -2.51 3.67
C ALA A 42 8.86 -2.24 5.03
N LYS A 43 8.43 -1.16 5.68
CA LYS A 43 8.87 -0.80 7.02
C LYS A 43 7.67 -0.63 7.95
N VAL A 44 7.78 -1.17 9.16
CA VAL A 44 6.79 -1.01 10.22
C VAL A 44 7.43 -0.24 11.37
N ASP A 45 6.82 0.89 11.72
CA ASP A 45 7.23 1.74 12.82
C ASP A 45 6.07 1.90 13.81
N LYS A 46 6.42 2.10 15.08
CA LYS A 46 5.46 2.40 16.14
C LYS A 46 5.42 3.90 16.38
N ILE A 47 4.24 4.51 16.26
CA ILE A 47 4.01 5.90 16.63
C ILE A 47 3.32 5.92 17.99
N LYS A 48 3.95 6.55 18.99
CA LYS A 48 3.30 6.86 20.26
C LYS A 48 2.55 8.19 20.14
N LYS A 49 1.23 8.17 20.36
CA LYS A 49 0.44 9.38 20.63
C LYS A 49 -0.02 9.34 22.09
N GLU A 50 -0.44 10.50 22.61
CA GLU A 50 -0.83 10.67 24.02
C GLU A 50 -1.88 9.66 24.47
N ASP A 51 -2.86 9.34 23.60
CA ASP A 51 -4.00 8.48 23.97
C ASP A 51 -3.92 7.04 23.44
N HIS A 52 -3.04 6.75 22.47
CA HIS A 52 -2.90 5.40 21.89
C HIS A 52 -1.65 5.28 21.01
N GLU A 53 -1.25 4.03 20.79
CA GLU A 53 -0.17 3.67 19.88
C GLU A 53 -0.74 3.40 18.48
N LYS A 54 -0.06 3.89 17.43
CA LYS A 54 -0.41 3.63 16.04
C LYS A 54 0.68 2.82 15.35
N VAL A 55 0.25 1.92 14.47
CA VAL A 55 1.14 1.22 13.55
C VAL A 55 1.30 2.07 12.29
N LYS A 56 2.52 2.50 11.99
CA LYS A 56 2.86 3.16 10.73
C LYS A 56 3.51 2.15 9.81
N ILE A 57 2.97 2.06 8.60
CA ILE A 57 3.52 1.17 7.58
C ILE A 57 3.91 2.04 6.40
N THR A 58 5.14 1.85 5.94
CA THR A 58 5.67 2.53 4.76
C THR A 58 5.99 1.48 3.71
N PHE A 59 5.44 1.67 2.52
CA PHE A 59 5.64 0.81 1.36
C PHE A 59 6.38 1.60 0.29
N GLU A 60 7.54 1.10 -0.10
CA GLU A 60 8.41 1.74 -1.09
C GLU A 60 8.71 0.73 -2.18
N GLY A 61 8.11 0.93 -3.36
CA GLY A 61 8.34 0.08 -4.52
C GLY A 61 8.74 0.90 -5.73
N LYS A 62 9.63 0.34 -6.56
CA LYS A 62 10.02 0.94 -7.84
C LYS A 62 8.80 1.09 -8.75
N PHE A 63 8.60 2.29 -9.31
CA PHE A 63 7.55 2.51 -10.31
C PHE A 63 7.94 1.89 -11.66
N LEU A 64 7.01 1.17 -12.27
CA LEU A 64 7.17 0.49 -13.55
C LEU A 64 6.10 1.02 -14.52
N PRO A 65 6.47 1.92 -15.45
CA PRO A 65 5.53 2.42 -16.46
C PRO A 65 5.15 1.32 -17.45
N TYR A 66 3.91 1.29 -17.89
CA TYR A 66 3.50 0.40 -18.96
C TYR A 66 4.04 0.89 -20.31
N ARG A 67 4.52 -0.05 -21.14
CA ARG A 67 4.94 0.27 -22.50
C ARG A 67 3.71 0.50 -23.37
N LYS A 68 3.65 1.66 -24.03
CA LYS A 68 2.76 1.86 -25.18
C LYS A 68 3.45 1.21 -26.37
N TRP A 69 2.91 0.09 -26.85
CA TRP A 69 3.30 -0.53 -28.12
C TRP A 69 2.68 0.21 -29.30
#